data_AF-A0A7X0C496-F1
#
_entry.id   AF-A0A7X0C496-F1
#
_cell.length_a   1.000
_cell.length_b   1.000
_cell.length_c   1.000
_cell.angle_alpha   90.00
_cell.angle_beta   90.00
_cell.angle_gamma   90.00
#
_symmetry.space_group_name_H-M   'P 1'
#
loop_
_entity.id
_entity.type
_entity.pdbx_description
1 polymer ?
#
loop_
_entity_poly.entity_id
_entity_poly.type
_entity_poly.pdbx_seq_one_letter_code
_entity_poly.pdbx_strand_id
1 'polypeptide(L)' 'MIKERLAVLVAEVSDGAVTAQEALAATVPLSALGVTSLAQLRLIDAIESEFGVEVDLSEDGLAVLDDLDRLAGHLSAR' A
#
# COMPACT_ATOMS: atom_id res chain seq x y z
N MET A 1 12.94 -4.38 -5.02
CA MET A 1 11.78 -4.99 -5.72
C MET A 1 10.54 -4.14 -5.46
N ILE A 2 9.52 -4.14 -6.34
CA ILE A 2 8.31 -3.29 -6.18
C ILE A 2 7.67 -3.46 -4.81
N LYS A 3 7.54 -4.71 -4.32
CA LYS A 3 6.99 -5.01 -2.99
C LYS A 3 7.75 -4.36 -1.83
N GLU A 4 9.09 -4.39 -1.86
CA GLU A 4 9.93 -3.75 -0.84
C GLU A 4 9.75 -2.23 -0.83
N ARG A 5 9.58 -1.63 -2.01
CA ARG A 5 9.37 -0.19 -2.10
C ARG A 5 7.98 0.22 -1.61
N LEU A 6 6.95 -0.53 -1.95
CA LEU A 6 5.61 -0.34 -1.40
C LEU A 6 5.59 -0.45 0.13
N ALA A 7 6.33 -1.38 0.71
CA ALA A 7 6.41 -1.50 2.16
C ALA A 7 7.03 -0.26 2.83
N VAL A 8 8.02 0.35 2.19
CA VAL A 8 8.60 1.63 2.66
C VAL A 8 7.57 2.75 2.55
N LEU A 9 6.82 2.84 1.45
CA LEU A 9 5.73 3.81 1.31
C LEU A 9 4.66 3.66 2.39
N VAL A 10 4.23 2.42 2.68
CA VAL A 10 3.29 2.13 3.77
C VAL A 10 3.84 2.64 5.10
N ALA A 11 5.13 2.45 5.37
CA ALA A 11 5.75 2.95 6.59
C ALA A 11 5.77 4.49 6.65
N GLU A 12 6.11 5.15 5.54
CA GLU A 12 6.13 6.61 5.42
C GLU A 12 4.74 7.22 5.61
N VAL A 13 3.70 6.64 5.00
CA VAL A 13 2.33 7.19 5.06
C VAL A 13 1.56 6.83 6.33
N SER A 14 2.01 5.81 7.05
CA SER A 14 1.37 5.36 8.30
C SER A 14 1.78 6.19 9.52
N ASP A 15 2.61 7.23 9.35
CA ASP A 15 3.15 8.06 10.44
C ASP A 15 3.86 7.20 11.53
N GLY A 16 4.47 6.08 11.12
CA GLY A 16 5.16 5.15 12.01
C GLY A 16 4.26 4.12 12.72
N ALA A 17 2.97 4.04 12.38
CA ALA A 17 2.07 3.01 12.92
C ALA A 17 2.41 1.60 12.41
N VAL A 18 2.95 1.49 11.20
CA VAL A 18 3.39 0.22 10.59
C VAL A 18 4.80 0.39 10.06
N THR A 19 5.71 -0.49 10.42
CA THR A 19 7.06 -0.49 9.85
C THR A 19 7.09 -1.21 8.49
N ALA A 20 8.09 -0.91 7.65
CA ALA A 20 8.24 -1.59 6.37
C ALA A 20 8.40 -3.12 6.53
N GLN A 21 9.06 -3.57 7.61
CA GLN A 21 9.20 -4.99 7.90
C GLN A 21 7.87 -5.65 8.29
N GLU A 22 7.03 -4.96 9.07
CA GLU A 22 5.69 -5.46 9.42
C GLU A 22 4.78 -5.51 8.19
N ALA A 23 4.85 -4.49 7.32
CA ALA A 23 4.13 -4.50 6.06
C ALA A 23 4.58 -5.66 5.14
N LEU A 24 5.89 -5.94 5.07
CA LEU A 24 6.42 -7.07 4.29
C LEU A 24 6.02 -8.43 4.84
N ALA A 25 5.97 -8.57 6.16
CA ALA A 25 5.59 -9.80 6.86
C ALA A 25 4.08 -9.93 7.06
N ALA A 26 3.28 -8.98 6.57
CA ALA A 26 1.84 -8.94 6.75
C ALA A 26 1.19 -10.20 6.17
N THR A 27 0.45 -10.92 7.01
CA THR A 27 -0.46 -12.00 6.59
C THR A 27 -1.93 -11.61 6.76
N VAL A 28 -2.17 -10.37 7.16
CA VAL A 28 -3.47 -9.75 7.40
C VAL A 28 -3.54 -8.44 6.62
N PRO A 29 -4.73 -7.89 6.39
CA PRO A 29 -4.86 -6.62 5.68
C PRO A 29 -4.10 -5.49 6.38
N LEU A 30 -3.60 -4.52 5.61
CA LEU A 30 -2.83 -3.38 6.13
C LEU A 30 -3.65 -2.56 7.14
N SER A 31 -4.96 -2.46 6.94
CA SER A 31 -5.91 -1.87 7.87
C SER A 31 -5.88 -2.54 9.25
N ALA A 32 -5.71 -3.86 9.30
CA ALA A 32 -5.58 -4.62 10.55
C ALA A 32 -4.22 -4.39 11.25
N LEU A 33 -3.20 -3.92 10.52
CA LEU A 33 -1.91 -3.50 11.08
C LEU A 33 -1.93 -2.07 11.61
N GLY A 34 -3.01 -1.31 11.36
CA GLY A 34 -3.14 0.08 11.80
C GLY A 34 -2.99 1.11 10.69
N VAL A 35 -2.96 0.69 9.42
CA VAL A 35 -3.06 1.63 8.29
C VAL A 35 -4.48 2.20 8.26
N THR A 36 -4.58 3.49 8.61
CA THR A 36 -5.86 4.19 8.63
C THR A 36 -6.35 4.53 7.22
N SER A 37 -7.63 4.90 7.07
CA SER A 37 -8.17 5.39 5.80
C SER A 37 -7.41 6.62 5.28
N LEU A 38 -6.92 7.49 6.17
CA LEU A 38 -6.07 8.63 5.77
C LEU A 38 -4.71 8.17 5.23
N ALA A 39 -4.10 7.18 5.89
CA ALA A 39 -2.86 6.59 5.41
C ALA A 39 -3.05 5.89 4.06
N GLN A 40 -4.19 5.21 3.83
CA GLN A 40 -4.53 4.64 2.53
C GLN A 40 -4.65 5.71 1.43
N LEU A 41 -5.32 6.84 1.69
CA LEU A 41 -5.38 7.95 0.72
C LEU A 41 -3.99 8.52 0.41
N ARG A 42 -3.15 8.73 1.42
CA ARG A 42 -1.76 9.17 1.23
C ARG A 42 -0.92 8.14 0.46
N LEU A 43 -1.17 6.85 0.69
CA LEU A 43 -0.49 5.76 0.00
C LEU A 43 -0.83 5.78 -1.49
N ILE A 44 -2.10 6.03 -1.84
CA ILE A 44 -2.53 6.21 -3.23
C ILE A 44 -1.73 7.33 -3.87
N ASP A 45 -1.78 8.54 -3.30
CA ASP A 45 -1.05 9.70 -3.83
C ASP A 45 0.45 9.40 -4.02
N ALA A 46 1.07 8.71 -3.07
CA ALA A 46 2.47 8.33 -3.14
C ALA A 46 2.77 7.32 -4.25
N ILE A 47 1.91 6.32 -4.43
CA ILE A 47 2.04 5.29 -5.46
C ILE A 47 1.82 5.90 -6.85
N GLU A 48 0.81 6.74 -7.02
CA GLU A 48 0.55 7.41 -8.29
C GLU A 48 1.72 8.30 -8.70
N SER A 49 2.26 9.07 -7.74
CA SER A 49 3.42 9.94 -7.95
C SER A 49 4.71 9.15 -8.24
N GLU A 50 4.96 8.06 -7.52
CA GLU A 50 6.20 7.29 -7.63
C GLU A 50 6.22 6.37 -8.85
N PHE A 51 5.10 5.70 -9.15
CA PHE A 51 5.01 4.70 -10.21
C PHE A 51 4.30 5.18 -11.49
N GLY A 52 3.77 6.41 -11.50
CA GLY A 52 3.04 6.94 -12.66
C GLY A 52 1.78 6.15 -12.96
N VAL A 53 1.10 5.68 -11.91
CA VAL A 53 -0.14 4.91 -12.00
C VAL A 53 -1.33 5.76 -11.58
N GLU A 54 -2.53 5.28 -11.88
CA GLU A 54 -3.78 5.82 -11.34
C GLU A 54 -4.43 4.66 -10.59
N VAL A 55 -4.81 4.89 -9.34
CA VAL A 55 -5.41 3.87 -8.48
C VAL A 55 -6.92 4.09 -8.47
N ASP A 56 -7.66 3.03 -8.75
CA ASP A 56 -9.12 3.08 -8.68
C ASP A 56 -9.59 3.20 -7.22
N LEU A 57 -10.45 4.19 -6.97
CA LEU A 57 -11.07 4.44 -5.66
C LEU A 57 -12.40 3.67 -5.47
N SER A 58 -12.77 2.80 -6.41
CA SER A 58 -13.86 1.84 -6.24
C SER A 58 -13.58 0.86 -5.09
N GLU A 59 -14.60 0.17 -4.60
CA GLU A 59 -14.46 -0.82 -3.52
C GLU A 59 -13.43 -1.91 -3.87
N ASP A 60 -13.37 -2.33 -5.14
CA ASP A 60 -12.41 -3.32 -5.61
C ASP A 60 -10.97 -2.78 -5.62
N GLY A 61 -10.77 -1.52 -6.01
CA GLY A 61 -9.47 -0.86 -5.98
C GLY A 61 -8.95 -0.63 -4.55
N LEU A 62 -9.83 -0.21 -3.64
CA LEU A 62 -9.52 -0.09 -2.21
C LEU A 62 -9.18 -1.45 -1.57
N ALA A 63 -9.83 -2.53 -1.99
CA ALA A 63 -9.50 -3.87 -1.53
C ALA A 63 -8.12 -4.36 -2.00
N VAL A 64 -7.61 -3.85 -3.13
CA VAL A 64 -6.24 -4.13 -3.60
C VAL A 64 -5.20 -3.38 -2.76
N LEU A 65 -5.51 -2.15 -2.33
CA LEU A 65 -4.61 -1.35 -1.47
C LEU A 65 -4.43 -1.92 -0.07
N ASP A 66 -5.38 -2.72 0.41
CA ASP A 66 -5.32 -3.30 1.75
C ASP A 66 -4.44 -4.56 1.82
N ASP A 67 -3.85 -4.99 0.69
CA ASP A 67 -2.98 -6.17 0.58
C ASP A 67 -1.73 -5.83 -0.24
N LEU A 68 -0.57 -5.84 0.43
CA LEU A 68 0.72 -5.48 -0.17
C LEU A 68 1.12 -6.39 -1.34
N ASP A 69 0.78 -7.68 -1.29
CA ASP A 69 1.09 -8.63 -2.35
C ASP A 69 0.23 -8.38 -3.58
N ARG A 70 -1.07 -8.12 -3.39
CA ARG A 70 -1.96 -7.75 -4.50
C ARG A 70 -1.52 -6.45 -5.16
N LEU A 71 -1.15 -5.47 -4.37
CA LEU A 71 -0.67 -4.18 -4.86
C LEU A 71 0.63 -4.32 -5.65
N ALA A 72 1.60 -5.09 -5.14
CA ALA A 72 2.84 -5.37 -5.86
C ALA A 72 2.58 -6.13 -7.17
N GLY A 73 1.67 -7.10 -7.16
CA GLY A 73 1.24 -7.83 -8.35
C GLY A 73 0.59 -6.92 -9.38
N HIS A 74 -0.32 -6.03 -8.95
CA HIS A 74 -1.01 -5.07 -9.81
C HIS A 74 -0.02 -4.12 -10.51
N LEU A 75 0.97 -3.59 -9.79
CA LEU A 75 2.00 -2.72 -10.35
C LEU A 75 2.97 -3.46 -11.27
N SER A 76 3.25 -4.74 -11.02
CA SER A 76 4.18 -5.54 -11.84
C SER A 76 3.55 -6.07 -13.13
N ALA A 77 2.23 -6.14 -13.20
CA ALA A 77 1.50 -6.61 -14.39
C ALA A 77 1.27 -5.50 -15.45
N ARG A 78 1.75 -4.29 -15.19
CA ARG A 78 1.67 -3.13 -16.10
C ARG A 78 2.87 -3.02 -17.03
#